data_AF-A0A972RXZ3-F1
#
_entry.id   AF-A0A972RXZ3-F1
#
_cell.length_a   1.000
_cell.length_b   1.000
_cell.length_c   1.000
_cell.angle_alpha   90.00
_cell.angle_beta   90.00
_cell.angle_gamma   90.00
#
_symmetry.space_group_name_H-M   'P 1'
#
loop_
_entity.id
_entity.type
_entity.pdbx_description
1 polymer ?
#
loop_
_entity_poly.entity_id
_entity_poly.type
_entity_poly.pdbx_seq_one_letter_code
_entity_poly.pdbx_strand_id
1 'polypeptide(L)'
;MKALYFAYILTILTLSLIPMHDMNINNNDKFNHFIAFFVFTILGFLAYRFKYISLFFIGLLVGIAIEVFQYFVKYRSTEFADLVADSIGILLALIVIFLFNRLIKSSKEVLLFNINLNKMKEEHFGKKTSY
;
A
#
# COMPACT_ATOMS: atom_id res chain seq x y z
N MET A 1 10.44 7.49 -5.25
CA MET A 1 9.62 6.44 -4.60
C MET A 1 10.42 5.45 -3.76
N LYS A 2 11.50 4.83 -4.27
CA LYS A 2 12.31 3.87 -3.48
C LYS A 2 12.96 4.49 -2.23
N ALA A 3 13.59 5.67 -2.37
CA ALA A 3 14.16 6.39 -1.23
C ALA A 3 13.10 6.77 -0.18
N LEU A 4 11.91 7.20 -0.62
CA LEU A 4 10.78 7.51 0.26
C LEU A 4 10.32 6.28 1.03
N TYR A 5 10.22 5.13 0.38
CA TYR A 5 9.87 3.87 1.03
C TYR A 5 10.92 3.46 2.07
N PHE A 6 12.21 3.57 1.75
CA PHE A 6 13.27 3.27 2.71
C PHE A 6 13.27 4.24 3.90
N ALA A 7 13.10 5.54 3.65
CA ALA A 7 12.93 6.53 4.71
C ALA A 7 11.73 6.20 5.61
N TYR A 8 10.60 5.78 5.01
CA TYR A 8 9.42 5.38 5.75
C TYR A 8 9.65 4.13 6.62
N ILE A 9 10.40 3.15 6.13
CA ILE A 9 10.81 1.97 6.92
C ILE A 9 11.59 2.41 8.16
N LEU A 10 12.54 3.32 7.99
CA LEU A 10 13.31 3.86 9.12
C LEU A 10 12.40 4.60 10.10
N THR A 11 11.44 5.39 9.60
CA THR A 11 10.45 6.08 10.44
C THR A 11 9.63 5.09 11.27
N ILE A 12 9.05 4.04 10.68
CA ILE A 12 8.23 3.09 11.46
C ILE A 12 9.09 2.31 12.47
N LEU A 13 10.30 1.88 12.10
CA LEU A 13 11.19 1.17 13.01
C LEU A 13 11.60 2.03 14.21
N THR A 14 11.97 3.29 13.95
CA THR A 14 12.35 4.22 15.02
C THR A 14 11.19 4.54 15.92
N LEU A 15 10.02 4.88 15.38
CA LEU A 15 8.84 5.21 16.17
C LEU A 15 8.33 4.02 16.98
N SER A 16 8.34 2.81 16.43
CA SER A 16 7.88 1.60 17.14
C SER A 16 8.80 1.16 18.27
N LEU A 17 10.08 1.58 18.28
CA LEU A 17 11.08 1.19 19.28
C LEU A 17 11.39 2.28 20.31
N ILE A 18 10.82 3.48 20.18
CA ILE A 18 10.96 4.51 21.22
C ILE A 18 10.24 4.03 22.49
N PRO A 19 10.92 4.02 23.66
CA PRO A 19 10.27 3.66 24.92
C PRO A 19 9.10 4.58 25.23
N MET A 20 7.97 4.01 25.66
CA MET A 20 6.83 4.81 26.13
C MET A 20 7.09 5.19 27.60
N HIS A 21 7.64 6.39 27.82
CA HIS A 21 7.88 6.92 29.16
C HIS A 21 6.77 7.92 29.53
N ASP A 22 5.92 7.61 30.51
CA ASP A 22 4.89 8.47 31.13
C ASP A 22 4.14 9.46 30.21
N MET A 23 4.02 9.12 28.92
CA MET A 23 3.31 9.93 27.95
C MET A 23 1.84 9.60 28.10
N ASN A 24 1.13 10.46 28.83
CA ASN A 24 -0.33 10.50 28.97
C ASN A 24 -1.03 10.91 27.66
N ILE A 25 -0.46 10.50 26.53
CA ILE A 25 -1.03 10.61 25.20
C ILE A 25 -1.91 9.38 25.07
N ASN A 26 -3.20 9.60 24.82
CA ASN A 26 -4.16 8.56 24.46
C ASN A 26 -3.76 7.96 23.10
N ASN A 27 -2.65 7.21 23.10
CA ASN A 27 -1.98 6.73 21.91
C ASN A 27 -2.69 5.42 21.55
N ASN A 28 -3.56 5.48 20.57
CA ASN A 28 -4.26 4.29 20.08
C ASN A 28 -3.27 3.48 19.23
N ASP A 29 -2.38 2.78 19.91
CA ASP A 29 -1.20 2.11 19.38
C ASP A 29 -1.56 1.20 18.19
N LYS A 30 -2.68 0.47 18.33
CA LYS A 30 -3.28 -0.40 17.31
C LYS A 30 -3.66 0.37 16.04
N PHE A 31 -4.21 1.57 16.20
CA PHE A 31 -4.57 2.41 15.06
C PHE A 31 -3.32 2.96 14.36
N ASN A 32 -2.27 3.28 15.12
CA ASN A 32 -0.98 3.70 14.56
C ASN A 32 -0.33 2.55 13.76
N HIS A 33 -0.32 1.33 14.32
CA HIS A 33 0.14 0.11 13.66
C HIS A 33 -0.62 -0.15 12.35
N PHE A 34 -1.95 -0.09 12.39
CA PHE A 34 -2.80 -0.21 11.20
C PHE A 34 -2.45 0.82 10.11
N ILE A 35 -2.36 2.12 10.45
CA ILE A 35 -2.01 3.16 9.48
C ILE A 35 -0.60 2.97 8.94
N ALA A 36 0.35 2.65 9.82
CA ALA A 36 1.75 2.48 9.47
C ALA A 36 1.91 1.40 8.40
N PHE A 37 1.29 0.24 8.62
CA PHE A 37 1.37 -0.88 7.70
C PHE A 37 0.51 -0.72 6.44
N PHE A 38 -0.59 0.03 6.52
CA PHE A 38 -1.35 0.44 5.34
C PHE A 38 -0.50 1.30 4.39
N VAL A 39 0.14 2.36 4.92
CA VAL A 39 0.99 3.27 4.12
C VAL A 39 2.26 2.56 3.65
N PHE A 40 2.89 1.73 4.51
CA PHE A 40 4.03 0.89 4.13
C PHE A 40 3.70 0.05 2.89
N THR A 41 2.55 -0.61 2.88
CA THR A 41 2.14 -1.50 1.78
C THR A 41 1.91 -0.73 0.48
N ILE A 42 1.27 0.44 0.55
CA ILE A 42 1.07 1.33 -0.60
C ILE A 42 2.43 1.80 -1.14
N LEU A 43 3.30 2.36 -0.28
CA LEU A 43 4.60 2.85 -0.72
C LEU A 43 5.48 1.73 -1.30
N GLY A 44 5.42 0.52 -0.73
CA GLY A 44 6.11 -0.66 -1.25
C GLY A 44 5.63 -1.02 -2.66
N PHE A 45 4.30 -1.02 -2.88
CA PHE A 45 3.73 -1.23 -4.20
C PHE A 45 4.16 -0.16 -5.20
N LEU A 46 4.12 1.13 -4.84
CA LEU A 46 4.54 2.21 -5.73
C LEU A 46 6.05 2.18 -6.03
N ALA A 47 6.88 1.82 -5.06
CA ALA A 47 8.33 1.85 -5.20
C ALA A 47 8.91 0.69 -6.02
N TYR A 48 8.37 -0.52 -5.86
CA TYR A 48 8.94 -1.74 -6.44
C TYR A 48 7.98 -2.56 -7.29
N ARG A 49 6.69 -2.20 -7.34
CA ARG A 49 5.65 -2.94 -8.08
C ARG A 49 5.62 -4.43 -7.74
N PHE A 50 5.90 -4.75 -6.47
CA PHE A 50 5.87 -6.11 -5.97
C PHE A 50 4.49 -6.77 -6.20
N LYS A 51 4.51 -8.10 -6.33
CA LYS A 51 3.27 -8.89 -6.36
C LYS A 51 2.54 -8.72 -5.02
N TYR A 52 1.20 -8.75 -5.06
CA TYR A 52 0.37 -8.58 -3.87
C TYR A 52 0.74 -9.56 -2.75
N ILE A 53 1.00 -10.81 -3.09
CA ILE A 53 1.41 -11.84 -2.13
C ILE A 53 2.76 -11.53 -1.49
N SER A 54 3.72 -11.00 -2.26
CA SER A 54 5.03 -10.62 -1.75
C SER A 54 4.92 -9.44 -0.79
N LEU A 55 4.09 -8.44 -1.11
CA LEU A 55 3.82 -7.31 -0.21
C LEU A 55 3.21 -7.78 1.11
N PHE A 56 2.28 -8.74 1.04
CA PHE A 56 1.67 -9.30 2.24
C PHE A 56 2.70 -9.94 3.17
N PHE A 57 3.51 -10.87 2.65
CA PHE A 57 4.51 -11.55 3.46
C PHE A 57 5.66 -10.65 3.91
N ILE A 58 6.10 -9.70 3.08
CA ILE A 58 7.11 -8.72 3.48
C ILE A 58 6.58 -7.85 4.62
N GLY A 59 5.36 -7.34 4.51
CA GLY A 59 4.72 -6.57 5.58
C GLY A 59 4.59 -7.38 6.86
N LEU A 60 4.09 -8.62 6.77
CA LEU A 60 3.94 -9.50 7.93
C LEU A 60 5.28 -9.78 8.62
N LEU A 61 6.34 -10.06 7.85
CA LEU A 61 7.68 -10.27 8.40
C LEU A 61 8.22 -9.02 9.10
N VAL A 62 7.96 -7.83 8.55
CA VAL A 62 8.36 -6.56 9.19
C VAL A 62 7.58 -6.33 10.48
N GLY A 63 6.26 -6.58 10.50
CA GLY A 63 5.43 -6.46 11.72
C GLY A 63 5.91 -7.41 12.83
N ILE A 64 6.11 -8.69 12.50
CA ILE A 64 6.66 -9.68 13.44
C ILE A 64 8.04 -9.24 13.94
N ALA A 65 8.92 -8.75 13.07
CA ALA A 65 10.24 -8.29 13.49
C ALA A 65 10.16 -7.10 14.46
N ILE A 66 9.24 -6.16 14.22
CA ILE A 66 9.00 -5.02 15.12
C ILE A 66 8.55 -5.51 16.49
N GLU A 67 7.55 -6.38 16.58
CA GLU A 67 7.08 -6.96 17.84
C GLU A 67 8.23 -7.68 18.58
N VAL A 68 9.01 -8.50 17.86
CA VAL A 68 10.15 -9.20 18.45
C VAL A 68 11.19 -8.21 18.98
N PHE A 69 11.46 -7.10 18.29
CA PHE A 69 12.38 -6.09 18.78
C PHE A 69 11.84 -5.29 19.96
N GLN A 70 10.54 -4.99 19.98
CA GLN A 70 9.88 -4.32 21.10
C GLN A 70 9.98 -5.13 22.40
N TYR A 71 9.98 -6.47 22.32
CA TYR A 71 10.23 -7.35 23.48
C TYR A 71 11.54 -7.03 24.21
N PHE A 72 12.57 -6.59 23.50
CA PHE A 72 13.87 -6.25 24.08
C PHE A 72 13.96 -4.81 24.58
N VAL A 73 12.98 -3.96 24.27
CA VAL A 73 12.95 -2.55 24.68
C VAL A 73 12.25 -2.43 26.04
N LYS A 74 12.97 -1.96 27.06
CA LYS A 74 12.37 -1.67 28.37
C LYS A 74 11.27 -0.61 28.24
N TYR A 75 10.17 -0.80 28.97
CA TYR A 75 8.98 0.08 28.92
C TYR A 75 8.24 0.06 27.57
N ARG A 76 8.40 -1.02 26.79
CA ARG A 76 7.56 -1.32 25.64
C ARG A 76 6.92 -2.71 25.83
N SER A 77 5.67 -2.83 25.43
CA SER A 77 4.91 -4.09 25.47
C SER A 77 4.77 -4.62 24.05
N THR A 78 4.97 -5.92 23.88
CA THR A 78 4.56 -6.64 22.68
C THR A 78 3.11 -7.03 22.80
N GLU A 79 2.28 -6.71 21.82
CA GLU A 79 0.89 -7.11 21.81
C GLU A 79 0.56 -7.88 20.53
N PHE A 80 -0.01 -9.08 20.69
CA PHE A 80 -0.54 -9.82 19.55
C PHE A 80 -1.60 -9.01 18.77
N ALA A 81 -2.29 -8.09 19.45
CA ALA A 81 -3.25 -7.18 18.84
C ALA A 81 -2.61 -6.22 17.83
N ASP A 82 -1.34 -5.84 18.01
CA ASP A 82 -0.61 -4.96 17.10
C ASP A 82 -0.25 -5.70 15.80
N LEU A 83 0.17 -6.96 15.89
CA LEU A 83 0.36 -7.82 14.73
C LEU A 83 -0.94 -8.03 13.92
N VAL A 84 -2.09 -8.11 14.60
CA VAL A 84 -3.40 -8.16 13.95
C VAL A 84 -3.71 -6.83 13.24
N ALA A 85 -3.43 -5.69 13.90
CA ALA A 85 -3.62 -4.38 13.31
C ALA A 85 -2.74 -4.17 12.05
N ASP A 86 -1.48 -4.58 12.10
CA ASP A 86 -0.54 -4.58 10.97
C ASP A 86 -1.11 -5.38 9.81
N SER A 87 -1.56 -6.61 10.09
CA SER A 87 -2.13 -7.53 9.09
C SER A 87 -3.37 -6.94 8.42
N ILE A 88 -4.28 -6.32 9.18
CA ILE A 88 -5.47 -5.66 8.64
C ILE A 88 -5.07 -4.45 7.78
N GLY A 89 -4.08 -3.66 8.19
CA GLY A 89 -3.56 -2.54 7.43
C GLY A 89 -3.01 -2.95 6.06
N ILE A 90 -2.21 -4.03 6.05
CA ILE A 90 -1.66 -4.62 4.82
C ILE A 90 -2.79 -5.11 3.90
N LEU A 91 -3.74 -5.89 4.44
CA LEU A 91 -4.85 -6.44 3.64
C LEU A 91 -5.69 -5.33 3.01
N LEU A 92 -6.04 -4.29 3.78
CA LEU A 92 -6.84 -3.19 3.26
C LEU A 92 -6.10 -2.41 2.18
N ALA A 93 -4.80 -2.16 2.37
CA ALA A 93 -3.96 -1.53 1.34
C ALA A 93 -3.94 -2.34 0.04
N LEU A 94 -3.80 -3.67 0.12
CA LEU A 94 -3.83 -4.54 -1.05
C LEU A 94 -5.18 -4.50 -1.78
N ILE A 95 -6.30 -4.47 -1.05
CA ILE A 95 -7.64 -4.32 -1.63
C ILE A 95 -7.74 -2.99 -2.39
N VAL A 96 -7.31 -1.88 -1.77
CA VAL A 96 -7.32 -0.55 -2.41
C VAL A 96 -6.49 -0.55 -3.69
N ILE A 97 -5.28 -1.09 -3.63
CA ILE A 97 -4.39 -1.19 -4.80
C ILE A 97 -5.03 -2.03 -5.91
N PHE A 98 -5.62 -3.18 -5.55
CA PHE A 98 -6.29 -4.06 -6.50
C PHE A 98 -7.45 -3.36 -7.21
N LEU A 99 -8.33 -2.70 -6.44
CA LEU A 99 -9.47 -1.96 -6.98
C LEU A 99 -9.01 -0.82 -7.88
N PHE A 100 -8.01 -0.06 -7.45
CA PHE A 100 -7.45 1.05 -8.23
C PHE A 100 -6.87 0.58 -9.57
N ASN A 101 -6.09 -0.50 -9.56
CA ASN A 101 -5.52 -1.08 -10.79
C ASN A 101 -6.61 -1.62 -11.73
N ARG A 102 -7.67 -2.22 -11.17
CA ARG A 102 -8.82 -2.72 -11.94
C ARG A 102 -9.59 -1.57 -12.61
N LEU A 103 -9.85 -0.49 -11.88
CA LEU A 103 -10.54 0.69 -12.39
C LEU A 103 -9.75 1.32 -13.56
N ILE A 104 -8.44 1.54 -13.38
CA ILE A 104 -7.60 2.11 -14.44
C ILE A 104 -7.55 1.23 -15.67
N LYS A 105 -7.46 -0.09 -15.50
CA LYS A 105 -7.44 -1.03 -16.63
C LYS A 105 -8.73 -0.94 -17.44
N SER A 106 -9.88 -0.97 -16.76
CA SER A 106 -11.20 -0.87 -17.41
C SER A 106 -11.37 0.44 -18.19
N SER A 107 -10.97 1.58 -17.62
CA SER A 107 -11.04 2.86 -18.32
C SER A 107 -10.16 2.91 -19.57
N LYS A 108 -8.96 2.31 -19.54
CA LYS A 108 -8.07 2.22 -20.71
C LYS A 108 -8.66 1.37 -21.84
N GLU A 109 -9.30 0.25 -21.51
CA GLU A 109 -9.94 -0.63 -22.49
C GLU A 109 -11.08 0.09 -23.21
N VAL A 110 -11.92 0.83 -22.49
CA VAL A 110 -13.00 1.64 -23.08
C VAL A 110 -12.45 2.76 -23.97
N LEU A 111 -11.39 3.45 -23.53
CA LEU A 111 -10.77 4.53 -24.32
C LEU A 111 -10.19 3.99 -25.63
N LEU A 112 -9.47 2.86 -25.60
CA LEU A 112 -8.90 2.24 -26.79
C LEU A 112 -9.98 1.75 -27.76
N PHE A 113 -11.09 1.20 -27.24
CA PHE A 113 -12.25 0.84 -28.06
C PHE A 113 -12.83 2.07 -28.79
N ASN A 114 -13.03 3.18 -28.07
CA ASN A 114 -13.59 4.41 -28.65
C ASN A 114 -12.65 5.02 -29.72
N ILE A 115 -11.34 5.01 -29.48
CA ILE A 115 -10.35 5.47 -30.47
C ILE A 115 -10.40 4.61 -31.74
N ASN A 116 -10.41 3.28 -31.58
CA ASN A 116 -10.50 2.36 -32.71
C ASN A 116 -11.82 2.52 -33.49
N LEU A 117 -12.95 2.72 -32.80
CA LEU A 117 -14.24 2.92 -33.41
C LEU A 117 -14.28 4.22 -34.24
N ASN A 118 -13.68 5.31 -33.74
CA ASN A 118 -13.58 6.57 -34.47
C ASN A 118 -12.71 6.43 -35.72
N LYS A 119 -11.56 5.75 -35.61
CA LYS A 119 -10.68 5.47 -36.75
C LYS A 119 -11.39 4.67 -37.86
N MET A 120 -12.15 3.63 -37.50
CA MET A 120 -12.94 2.86 -38.47
C MET A 120 -13.99 3.74 -39.17
N LYS A 121 -14.65 4.65 -38.44
CA LYS A 121 -15.60 5.59 -39.04
C LYS A 121 -14.90 6.53 -40.02
N GLU A 122 -13.76 7.09 -39.68
CA GLU A 122 -13.01 7.97 -40.59
C GLU A 122 -12.57 7.22 -41.86
N GLU A 123 -12.10 5.98 -41.75
CA GLU A 123 -11.70 5.16 -42.91
C GLU A 123 -12.89 4.77 -43.80
N HIS A 124 -14.07 4.51 -43.21
CA HIS A 124 -15.28 4.13 -43.95
C HIS A 124 -16.03 5.34 -44.54
N PHE A 125 -16.07 6.48 -43.86
CA PHE A 125 -16.81 7.68 -44.29
C PHE A 125 -15.93 8.69 -45.04
N GLY A 126 -14.63 8.78 -44.76
CA GLY A 126 -13.68 9.62 -45.50
C GLY A 126 -13.45 9.17 -46.94
N LYS A 127 -13.77 7.91 -47.28
CA LYS A 127 -13.77 7.42 -48.66
C LYS A 127 -14.99 7.85 -49.49
N LYS A 128 -16.04 8.42 -48.87
CA LYS A 128 -17.30 8.77 -49.56
C LYS A 128 -17.40 10.23 -50.03
N THR A 129 -16.41 11.09 -49.75
CA THR A 129 -16.45 12.53 -50.06
C THR A 129 -15.42 13.00 -51.11
N SER A 130 -14.74 12.09 -51.80
CA SER A 130 -13.86 12.40 -52.94
C SER A 130 -14.50 12.00 -54.27
N TYR A 131 -15.61 12.63 -54.67
CA TYR A 131 -16.12 12.67 -56.05
C TYR A 131 -16.90 13.96 -56.28
#